data_AF-A0A7V2AIS9-F1
#
_entry.id   AF-A0A7V2AIS9-F1
#
_cell.length_a   1.000
_cell.length_b   1.000
_cell.length_c   1.000
_cell.angle_alpha   90.00
_cell.angle_beta   90.00
_cell.angle_gamma   90.00
#
_symmetry.space_group_name_H-M   'P 1'
#
loop_
_entity.id
_entity.type
_entity.pdbx_description
1 polymer ?
#
loop_
_entity_poly.entity_id
_entity_poly.type
_entity_poly.pdbx_seq_one_letter_code
_entity_poly.pdbx_strand_id
1 'polypeptide(L)'
;AGFTLLPGHKKRLLLQGRLKAKITQSCVVTLKPVITDLDIAIERTFTDAIKGPRNDSGEPDEEGFLSTGGQVKNLPDQPDLLVDGGIDLGEVASQQLAIEIDPFPRLDSAAMEDKVQMIETQEVENRENPFAVLQGLKKKLK
;
A
#
# COMPACT_ATOMS: atom_id res chain seq x y z
N ALA A 1 -1.19 15.20 16.68
CA ALA A 1 -0.08 14.27 16.43
C ALA A 1 1.16 14.80 17.12
N GLY A 2 2.04 13.92 17.61
CA GLY A 2 3.35 14.29 18.12
C GLY A 2 4.42 13.74 17.19
N PHE A 3 5.39 14.56 16.82
CA PHE A 3 6.51 14.18 15.95
C PHE A 3 7.83 14.55 16.62
N THR A 4 8.84 13.71 16.43
CA THR A 4 10.22 13.92 16.87
C THR A 4 11.14 13.64 15.71
N LEU A 5 12.08 14.54 15.47
CA LEU A 5 13.11 14.39 14.44
C LEU A 5 14.43 14.02 15.10
N LEU A 6 15.03 12.94 14.64
CA LEU A 6 16.30 12.42 15.15
C LEU A 6 17.35 12.40 14.02
N PRO A 7 18.63 12.65 14.33
CA PRO A 7 19.70 12.47 13.36
C PRO A 7 19.84 10.98 13.03
N GLY A 8 19.91 10.65 11.73
CA GLY A 8 20.18 9.31 11.21
C GLY A 8 21.59 9.16 10.63
N HIS A 9 21.96 7.95 10.22
CA HIS A 9 23.25 7.65 9.57
C HIS A 9 23.32 8.22 8.13
N LYS A 10 24.53 8.44 7.58
CA LYS A 10 24.74 8.94 6.19
C LYS A 10 23.93 10.22 5.84
N LYS A 11 23.90 11.22 6.73
CA LYS A 11 23.14 12.49 6.57
C LYS A 11 21.62 12.34 6.42
N ARG A 12 21.05 11.27 6.95
CA ARG A 12 19.60 11.06 6.96
C ARG A 12 18.96 11.69 8.19
N LEU A 13 17.66 11.96 8.10
CA LEU A 13 16.82 12.38 9.21
C LEU A 13 15.77 11.31 9.46
N LEU A 14 15.62 10.89 10.72
CA LEU A 14 14.59 9.93 11.12
C LEU A 14 13.44 10.70 11.78
N LEU A 15 12.26 10.63 11.17
CA LEU A 15 11.02 11.18 11.71
C LEU A 15 10.25 10.07 12.40
N GLN A 16 10.05 10.21 13.71
CA GLN A 16 9.21 9.33 14.50
C GLN A 16 8.01 10.11 15.02
N GLY A 17 6.84 9.47 15.06
CA GLY A 17 5.64 10.13 15.55
C GLY A 17 4.49 9.20 15.85
N ARG A 18 3.43 9.80 16.39
CA ARG A 18 2.17 9.11 16.66
C ARG A 18 0.99 10.00 16.28
N LEU A 19 0.13 9.47 15.43
CA LEU A 19 -1.07 10.12 14.92
C LEU A 19 -2.31 9.45 15.53
N LYS A 20 -3.03 10.20 16.36
CA LYS A 20 -4.37 9.82 16.83
C LYS A 20 -5.41 10.54 15.99
N ALA A 21 -6.31 9.79 15.37
CA ALA A 21 -7.34 10.32 14.49
C ALA A 21 -8.69 9.66 14.78
N LYS A 22 -9.76 10.45 14.67
CA LYS A 22 -11.13 9.93 14.61
C LYS A 22 -11.64 10.25 13.22
N ILE A 23 -11.92 9.22 12.44
CA ILE A 23 -12.36 9.35 11.05
C ILE A 23 -13.80 8.88 10.89
N THR A 24 -14.47 9.36 9.85
CA THR A 24 -15.78 8.89 9.44
C THR A 24 -15.73 8.52 7.97
N GLN A 25 -16.08 7.28 7.65
CA GLN A 25 -16.12 6.78 6.29
C GLN A 25 -17.54 6.26 5.96
N SER A 26 -17.91 6.26 4.69
CA SER A 26 -19.20 5.70 4.25
C SER A 26 -19.11 4.18 4.17
N CYS A 27 -20.04 3.48 4.82
CA CYS A 27 -20.13 2.02 4.71
C CYS A 27 -20.30 1.62 3.24
N VAL A 28 -19.46 0.71 2.73
CA VAL A 28 -19.49 0.32 1.30
C VAL A 28 -20.77 -0.40 0.88
N VAL A 29 -21.55 -0.91 1.85
CA VAL A 29 -22.82 -1.61 1.60
C VAL A 29 -24.03 -0.68 1.77
N THR A 30 -24.07 0.08 2.87
CA THR A 30 -25.27 0.83 3.28
C THR A 30 -25.15 2.33 3.11
N LEU A 31 -23.95 2.84 2.82
CA LEU A 31 -23.56 4.25 2.79
C LEU A 31 -23.75 5.01 4.12
N LYS A 32 -24.17 4.33 5.18
CA LYS A 32 -24.24 4.90 6.53
C LYS A 32 -22.83 5.17 7.08
N PRO A 33 -22.66 6.19 7.93
CA PRO A 33 -21.35 6.54 8.48
C PRO A 33 -20.80 5.44 9.40
N VAL A 34 -19.53 5.12 9.23
CA VAL A 34 -18.71 4.27 10.09
C VAL A 34 -17.67 5.16 10.74
N ILE A 35 -17.65 5.22 12.08
CA ILE A 35 -16.70 6.03 12.84
C ILE A 35 -15.61 5.10 13.38
N THR A 36 -14.35 5.46 13.12
CA THR A 36 -13.19 4.67 13.54
C THR A 36 -12.19 5.58 14.26
N ASP A 37 -11.76 5.16 15.44
CA ASP A 37 -10.64 5.75 16.15
C ASP A 37 -9.35 5.00 15.77
N LEU A 38 -8.33 5.73 15.34
CA LEU A 38 -7.05 5.23 14.87
C LEU A 38 -5.92 5.77 15.74
N ASP A 39 -4.94 4.92 16.05
CA ASP A 39 -3.71 5.27 16.74
C ASP A 39 -2.52 4.70 15.97
N ILE A 40 -1.92 5.54 15.15
CA ILE A 40 -0.98 5.18 14.09
C ILE A 40 0.43 5.60 14.50
N ALA A 41 1.38 4.67 14.47
CA ALA A 41 2.80 4.98 14.57
C ALA A 41 3.35 5.44 13.22
N ILE A 42 4.17 6.48 13.22
CA ILE A 42 4.83 7.01 12.02
C ILE A 42 6.33 6.85 12.22
N GLU A 43 6.98 6.20 11.26
CA GLU A 43 8.43 6.13 11.14
C GLU A 43 8.82 6.34 9.67
N ARG A 44 9.54 7.43 9.38
CA ARG A 44 9.98 7.80 8.03
C ARG A 44 11.41 8.28 8.05
N THR A 45 12.14 8.01 6.98
CA THR A 45 13.54 8.46 6.84
C THR A 45 13.62 9.45 5.68
N PHE A 46 14.28 10.58 5.88
CA PHE A 46 14.47 11.63 4.88
C PHE A 46 15.94 11.83 4.52
N THR A 47 16.21 12.27 3.29
CA THR A 47 17.56 12.60 2.78
C THR A 47 17.53 13.84 1.88
N ASP A 48 18.61 14.61 1.86
CA ASP A 48 18.83 15.73 0.92
C ASP A 48 19.40 15.24 -0.44
N ALA A 49 19.94 14.03 -0.48
CA ALA A 49 20.54 13.45 -1.65
C ALA A 49 19.48 13.00 -2.68
N ILE A 50 19.37 13.74 -3.79
CA ILE A 50 18.55 13.36 -4.97
C ILE A 50 19.02 12.05 -5.59
N LYS A 51 20.30 11.70 -5.40
CA LYS A 51 20.87 10.44 -5.84
C LYS A 51 20.79 9.47 -4.66
N GLY A 52 20.31 8.25 -4.91
CA GLY A 52 20.20 7.19 -3.90
C GLY A 52 21.48 6.98 -3.09
N PRO A 53 21.47 6.14 -2.04
CA PRO A 53 22.60 5.98 -1.13
C PRO A 53 23.90 5.88 -1.91
N ARG A 54 24.91 6.64 -1.48
CA ARG A 54 26.26 6.60 -2.04
C ARG A 54 27.20 6.02 -1.01
N ASN A 55 28.17 5.24 -1.46
CA ASN A 55 29.25 4.79 -0.59
C ASN A 55 30.18 5.97 -0.25
N ASP A 56 31.13 5.75 0.66
CA ASP A 56 32.09 6.77 1.10
C ASP A 56 33.00 7.27 -0.05
N SER A 57 33.02 6.55 -1.17
CA SER A 57 33.72 6.90 -2.42
C SER A 57 32.86 7.69 -3.41
N GLY A 58 31.59 7.95 -3.11
CA GLY A 58 30.68 8.74 -3.94
C GLY A 58 30.03 7.98 -5.12
N GLU A 59 30.18 6.66 -5.17
CA GLU A 59 29.55 5.78 -6.15
C GLU A 59 28.14 5.36 -5.68
N PRO A 60 27.23 5.00 -6.60
CA PRO A 60 25.93 4.44 -6.23
C PRO A 60 26.12 3.20 -5.33
N ASP A 61 25.50 3.20 -4.17
CA ASP A 61 25.50 2.08 -3.23
C ASP A 61 24.54 1.01 -3.76
N GLU A 62 25.04 0.12 -4.62
CA GLU A 62 24.27 -0.90 -5.32
C GLU A 62 23.66 -1.96 -4.37
N GLU A 63 24.25 -2.13 -3.17
CA GLU A 63 23.69 -2.96 -2.09
C GLU A 63 22.33 -2.43 -1.59
N GLY A 64 22.08 -1.13 -1.71
CA GLY A 64 20.79 -0.51 -1.40
C GLY A 64 19.82 -0.42 -2.58
N PHE A 65 20.28 -0.69 -3.82
CA PHE A 65 19.52 -0.37 -5.01
C PHE A 65 18.89 -1.60 -5.69
N LEU A 66 19.59 -2.74 -5.82
CA LEU A 66 19.07 -3.87 -6.61
C LEU A 66 19.62 -5.23 -6.16
N SER A 67 18.91 -5.90 -5.26
CA SER A 67 18.92 -7.37 -5.19
C SER A 67 17.52 -7.90 -5.51
N THR A 68 17.16 -7.82 -6.79
CA THR A 68 15.95 -8.43 -7.35
C THR A 68 16.27 -9.88 -7.71
N GLY A 69 15.70 -10.84 -6.97
CA GLY A 69 15.81 -12.26 -7.30
C GLY A 69 15.37 -13.24 -6.20
N GLY A 70 15.21 -12.78 -4.96
CA GLY A 70 14.68 -13.56 -3.83
C GLY A 70 13.50 -12.85 -3.19
N GLN A 71 12.59 -13.62 -2.59
CA GLN A 71 11.33 -13.16 -1.99
C GLN A 71 11.46 -11.78 -1.31
N VAL A 72 10.68 -10.82 -1.79
CA VAL A 72 10.65 -9.43 -1.30
C VAL A 72 9.99 -9.41 0.08
N LYS A 73 10.75 -9.73 1.12
CA LYS A 73 10.39 -9.44 2.51
C LYS A 73 11.57 -8.70 3.13
N ASN A 74 11.32 -7.45 3.51
CA ASN A 74 12.22 -6.57 4.25
C ASN A 74 13.34 -5.91 3.41
N LEU A 75 13.02 -5.31 2.26
CA LEU A 75 13.86 -4.23 1.77
C LEU A 75 13.59 -3.01 2.68
N PRO A 76 14.61 -2.35 3.24
CA PRO A 76 14.39 -1.13 4.02
C PRO A 76 13.71 -0.08 3.13
N ASP A 77 12.68 0.59 3.66
CA ASP A 77 11.99 1.67 2.96
C ASP A 77 13.04 2.67 2.45
N GLN A 78 12.97 2.99 1.16
CA GLN A 78 13.83 4.01 0.58
C GLN A 78 13.54 5.35 1.27
N PRO A 79 14.58 6.14 1.60
CA PRO A 79 14.36 7.42 2.26
C PRO A 79 13.67 8.40 1.31
N ASP A 80 12.72 9.15 1.87
CA ASP A 80 12.02 10.23 1.20
C ASP A 80 12.95 11.43 0.99
N LEU A 81 12.67 12.25 -0.03
CA LEU A 81 13.45 13.46 -0.30
C LEU A 81 12.96 14.63 0.56
N LEU A 82 13.90 15.41 1.07
CA LEU A 82 13.60 16.73 1.62
C LEU A 82 13.18 17.67 0.48
N VAL A 83 12.06 18.37 0.67
CA VAL A 83 11.57 19.39 -0.27
C VAL A 83 11.96 20.76 0.29
N ASP A 84 12.78 21.50 -0.45
CA ASP A 84 13.31 22.82 -0.03
C ASP A 84 13.95 22.83 1.37
N GLY A 85 14.56 21.69 1.76
CA GLY A 85 15.20 21.52 3.07
C GLY A 85 14.23 21.31 4.25
N GLY A 86 12.93 21.17 3.97
CA GLY A 86 11.89 20.93 4.96
C GLY A 86 11.22 19.56 4.82
N ILE A 87 10.42 19.22 5.83
CA ILE A 87 9.50 18.07 5.84
C ILE A 87 8.09 18.62 6.08
N ASP A 88 7.14 18.35 5.19
CA ASP A 88 5.73 18.65 5.43
C ASP A 88 5.12 17.54 6.30
N LEU A 89 4.94 17.84 7.59
CA LEU A 89 4.36 16.90 8.54
C LEU A 89 2.86 16.63 8.28
N GLY A 90 2.16 17.57 7.65
CA GLY A 90 0.76 17.42 7.25
C GLY A 90 0.64 16.40 6.12
N GLU A 91 1.51 16.50 5.12
CA GLU A 91 1.62 15.51 4.06
C GLU A 91 1.93 14.12 4.64
N VAL A 92 2.98 13.99 5.44
CA VAL A 92 3.35 12.70 6.08
C VAL A 92 2.18 12.12 6.88
N ALA A 93 1.51 12.94 7.68
CA ALA A 93 0.36 12.50 8.46
C ALA A 93 -0.80 12.03 7.56
N SER A 94 -1.10 12.77 6.49
CA SER A 94 -2.18 12.44 5.57
C SER A 94 -1.91 11.16 4.77
N GLN A 95 -0.68 10.97 4.30
CA GLN A 95 -0.28 9.76 3.57
C GLN A 95 -0.34 8.55 4.48
N GLN A 96 0.22 8.64 5.69
CA GLN A 96 0.14 7.52 6.63
C GLN A 96 -1.32 7.22 7.00
N LEU A 97 -2.14 8.24 7.26
CA LEU A 97 -3.55 8.04 7.52
C LEU A 97 -4.22 7.30 6.35
N ALA A 98 -4.00 7.73 5.12
CA ALA A 98 -4.58 7.11 3.92
C ALA A 98 -4.17 5.64 3.71
N ILE A 99 -2.99 5.24 4.20
CA ILE A 99 -2.53 3.85 4.17
C ILE A 99 -3.22 3.00 5.25
N GLU A 100 -3.50 3.58 6.41
CA GLU A 100 -3.99 2.86 7.59
C GLU A 100 -5.52 2.79 7.69
N ILE A 101 -6.25 3.62 6.94
CA ILE A 101 -7.72 3.53 6.92
C ILE A 101 -8.19 2.20 6.32
N ASP A 102 -9.35 1.71 6.77
CA ASP A 102 -10.01 0.58 6.12
C ASP A 102 -10.47 1.00 4.72
N PRO A 103 -10.01 0.34 3.63
CA PRO A 103 -10.44 0.66 2.28
C PRO A 103 -11.90 0.27 2.01
N PHE A 104 -12.48 -0.64 2.80
CA PHE A 104 -13.84 -1.15 2.62
C PHE A 104 -14.63 -1.17 3.93
N PRO A 105 -14.85 -0.01 4.58
CA PRO A 105 -15.47 0.05 5.89
C PRO A 105 -16.91 -0.47 5.84
N ARG A 106 -17.28 -1.28 6.83
CA ARG A 106 -18.61 -1.89 6.96
C ARG A 106 -19.16 -1.71 8.37
N LEU A 107 -20.47 -1.47 8.46
CA LEU A 107 -21.18 -1.65 9.72
C LEU A 107 -21.41 -3.15 9.94
N ASP A 108 -21.35 -3.61 11.20
CA ASP A 108 -21.62 -5.01 11.55
C ASP A 108 -23.02 -5.47 11.09
N SER A 109 -23.99 -4.56 11.13
CA SER A 109 -25.36 -4.80 10.66
C SER A 109 -25.49 -4.93 9.14
N ALA A 110 -24.42 -4.64 8.39
CA ALA A 110 -24.39 -4.70 6.92
C ALA A 110 -23.81 -6.02 6.39
N ALA A 111 -23.81 -7.07 7.22
CA ALA A 111 -23.49 -8.42 6.79
C ALA A 111 -24.34 -8.76 5.55
N MET A 112 -23.65 -8.96 4.43
CA MET A 112 -24.28 -9.40 3.20
C MET A 112 -24.68 -10.85 3.46
N GLU A 113 -25.98 -11.16 3.41
CA GLU A 113 -26.41 -12.55 3.35
C GLU A 113 -25.66 -13.21 2.21
N ASP A 114 -25.09 -14.39 2.45
CA ASP A 114 -24.20 -15.14 1.55
C ASP A 114 -24.93 -15.64 0.28
N LYS A 115 -25.92 -14.89 -0.19
CA LYS A 115 -26.33 -14.84 -1.59
C LYS A 115 -25.31 -14.04 -2.38
N VAL A 116 -24.04 -14.45 -2.31
CA VAL A 116 -23.36 -14.67 -3.56
C VAL A 116 -24.27 -15.65 -4.26
N GLN A 117 -25.14 -15.16 -5.15
CA GLN A 117 -25.52 -15.97 -6.27
C GLN A 117 -24.19 -16.26 -6.93
N MET A 118 -23.53 -17.34 -6.46
CA MET A 118 -22.96 -18.26 -7.40
C MET A 118 -24.10 -18.37 -8.39
N ILE A 119 -23.90 -17.75 -9.54
CA ILE A 119 -24.50 -18.27 -10.73
C ILE A 119 -23.94 -19.70 -10.66
N GLU A 120 -24.67 -20.58 -9.97
CA GLU A 120 -24.71 -21.97 -10.32
C GLU A 120 -24.75 -21.84 -11.82
N THR A 121 -23.72 -22.34 -12.47
CA THR A 121 -23.86 -22.81 -13.81
C THR A 121 -25.08 -23.73 -13.76
N GLN A 122 -26.29 -23.14 -13.81
CA GLN A 122 -27.40 -23.66 -14.59
C GLN A 122 -26.67 -24.19 -15.78
N GLU A 123 -26.70 -25.51 -15.95
CA GLU A 123 -26.09 -26.17 -17.07
C GLU A 123 -26.56 -25.40 -18.30
N VAL A 124 -25.74 -24.45 -18.75
CA VAL A 124 -26.04 -23.70 -19.95
C VAL A 124 -25.50 -24.61 -21.02
N GLU A 125 -26.20 -25.71 -21.23
CA GLU A 125 -25.97 -26.66 -22.31
C GLU A 125 -26.08 -25.97 -23.68
N ASN A 126 -26.42 -24.67 -23.72
CA ASN A 126 -26.56 -23.91 -24.93
C ASN A 126 -26.11 -22.43 -24.82
N ARG A 127 -24.99 -22.15 -24.15
CA ARG A 127 -24.28 -20.87 -24.33
C ARG A 127 -23.07 -21.09 -25.23
N GLU A 128 -23.02 -20.35 -26.33
CA GLU A 128 -21.86 -20.29 -27.21
C GLU A 128 -20.63 -19.89 -26.38
N ASN A 129 -19.73 -20.84 -26.16
CA ASN A 129 -18.53 -20.59 -25.37
C ASN A 129 -17.53 -19.79 -26.22
N PRO A 130 -17.12 -18.57 -25.81
CA PRO A 130 -16.19 -17.74 -26.57
C PRO A 130 -14.80 -18.38 -26.76
N PHE A 131 -14.49 -19.42 -25.98
CA PHE A 131 -13.27 -20.21 -26.06
C PHE A 131 -13.45 -21.55 -26.78
N ALA A 132 -14.62 -21.86 -27.34
CA ALA A 132 -14.88 -23.11 -28.07
C ALA A 132 -13.88 -23.35 -29.21
N VAL A 133 -13.45 -22.27 -29.87
CA VAL A 133 -12.47 -22.29 -30.97
C VAL A 133 -11.10 -22.83 -30.53
N LEU A 134 -10.76 -22.75 -29.23
CA LEU A 134 -9.47 -23.22 -28.71
C LEU A 134 -9.37 -24.75 -28.62
N GLN A 135 -10.47 -25.51 -28.68
CA GLN A 135 -10.40 -26.98 -28.72
C GLN A 135 -9.59 -27.50 -29.92
N GLY A 136 -9.60 -26.77 -31.04
CA GLY A 136 -8.84 -27.12 -32.24
C GLY A 136 -7.32 -27.02 -32.08
N LEU A 137 -6.83 -26.28 -31.08
CA LEU A 137 -5.39 -26.11 -30.83
C LEU A 137 -4.74 -27.36 -30.23
N LYS A 138 -5.47 -28.17 -29.45
CA LYS A 138 -4.94 -29.44 -28.89
C LYS A 138 -4.50 -30.43 -29.96
N LYS A 139 -5.12 -30.39 -31.15
CA LYS A 139 -4.76 -31.26 -32.29
C LYS A 139 -3.57 -30.72 -33.09
N LYS A 140 -3.28 -29.41 -32.97
CA LYS A 140 -2.17 -28.72 -33.65
C LYS A 140 -0.89 -28.62 -32.82
N LEU A 141 -0.94 -29.02 -31.55
CA LEU A 141 0.19 -29.08 -30.60
C LEU A 141 0.93 -30.42 -30.63
N LYS A 142 0.83 -31.18 -31.74
CA LYS A 142 1.68 -32.35 -32.00
C LYS A 142 2.83 -31.97 -32.90
#